data_AF-K2CP30-F1
#
_entry.id   AF-K2CP30-F1
#
_cell.length_a   1.000
_cell.length_b   1.000
_cell.length_c   1.000
_cell.angle_alpha   90.00
_cell.angle_beta   90.00
_cell.angle_gamma   90.00
#
_symmetry.space_group_name_H-M   'P 1'
#
loop_
_entity.id
_entity.type
_entity.pdbx_description
1 polymer ?
#
loop_
_entity_poly.entity_id
_entity_poly.type
_entity_poly.pdbx_seq_one_letter_code
_entity_poly.pdbx_strand_id
1 'polypeptide(L)'
;MQHHHIKSFQAEVNAQRGPFGRVADFLTTRFGSIAFLSINVLWFIAWIIINTNLLPIEPFDPYPFGLLTMIVSLEAIILSIVVLISQNRASHIADVREEMDLQLDVITEKEITKIMELVVKLAELQKIDCQSDKVLAEMLKPIDVHKIERVLEKQLS
;
A
#
# COMPACT_ATOMS: atom_id res chain seq x y z
N MET A 1 7.66 -6.01 24.44
CA MET A 1 7.75 -4.54 24.31
C MET A 1 8.20 -4.14 22.90
N GLN A 2 7.42 -4.43 21.84
CA GLN A 2 7.82 -4.13 20.44
C GLN A 2 6.81 -3.27 19.64
N HIS A 3 5.62 -2.99 20.19
CA HIS A 3 4.59 -2.20 19.49
C HIS A 3 4.79 -0.68 19.52
N HIS A 4 5.81 -0.16 20.21
CA HIS A 4 5.94 1.29 20.42
C HIS A 4 6.63 2.04 19.26
N HIS A 5 7.47 1.38 18.46
CA HIS A 5 8.25 2.03 17.39
C HIS A 5 7.48 2.22 16.07
N ILE A 6 6.45 1.41 15.78
CA ILE A 6 5.69 1.55 14.52
C ILE A 6 4.79 2.80 14.56
N LYS A 7 4.26 3.14 15.75
CA LYS A 7 3.42 4.33 15.92
C LYS A 7 4.20 5.64 15.76
N SER A 8 5.49 5.68 16.12
CA SER A 8 6.30 6.90 15.98
C SER A 8 6.58 7.23 14.51
N PHE A 9 6.86 6.23 13.67
CA PHE A 9 7.06 6.44 12.24
C PHE A 9 5.80 6.98 11.55
N GLN A 10 4.63 6.40 11.85
CA GLN A 10 3.34 6.90 11.34
C GLN A 10 3.02 8.32 11.83
N ALA A 11 3.39 8.66 13.07
CA ALA A 11 3.18 10.00 13.61
C ALA A 11 4.08 11.05 12.95
N GLU A 12 5.32 10.69 12.60
CA GLU A 12 6.29 11.58 11.97
C GLU A 12 5.96 11.82 10.48
N VAL A 13 5.53 10.78 9.77
CA VAL A 13 4.97 10.89 8.40
C VAL A 13 3.66 11.70 8.40
N ASN A 14 2.86 11.63 9.47
CA ASN A 14 1.66 12.45 9.62
C ASN A 14 1.96 13.92 9.97
N ALA A 15 3.08 14.21 10.63
CA ALA A 15 3.44 15.56 11.07
C ALA A 15 3.88 16.48 9.91
N GLN A 16 4.43 15.90 8.83
CA GLN A 16 4.77 16.66 7.61
C GLN A 16 3.57 16.92 6.69
N ARG A 17 2.35 16.55 7.10
CA ARG A 17 1.16 16.73 6.27
C ARG A 17 0.75 18.20 6.23
N GLY A 18 1.01 18.84 5.09
CA GLY A 18 0.31 20.06 4.70
C GLY A 18 -1.22 19.86 4.70
N PRO A 19 -2.01 20.95 4.60
CA PRO A 19 -3.48 20.90 4.68
C PRO A 19 -4.12 19.91 3.70
N PHE A 20 -3.49 19.66 2.55
CA PHE A 20 -3.92 18.69 1.55
C PHE A 20 -3.83 17.21 2.00
N GLY A 21 -2.92 16.87 2.91
CA GLY A 21 -2.75 15.50 3.39
C GLY A 21 -3.92 15.02 4.26
N ARG A 22 -4.54 15.91 5.04
CA ARG A 22 -5.77 15.60 5.81
C ARG A 22 -6.98 15.43 4.90
N VAL A 23 -7.06 16.23 3.83
CA VAL A 23 -8.10 16.12 2.82
C VAL A 23 -7.97 14.78 2.10
N ALA A 24 -6.78 14.38 1.65
CA ALA A 24 -6.55 13.10 0.99
C ALA A 24 -6.97 11.89 1.84
N ASP A 25 -6.64 11.84 3.13
CA ASP A 25 -7.07 10.75 4.02
C ASP A 25 -8.59 10.73 4.26
N PHE A 26 -9.20 11.90 4.41
CA PHE A 26 -10.65 12.03 4.53
C PHE A 26 -11.36 11.55 3.27
N LEU A 27 -10.88 11.97 2.10
CA LEU A 27 -11.42 11.58 0.81
C LEU A 27 -11.22 10.08 0.56
N THR A 28 -10.04 9.52 0.85
CA THR A 28 -9.77 8.08 0.71
C THR A 28 -10.72 7.23 1.55
N THR A 29 -10.95 7.64 2.81
CA THR A 29 -11.81 6.89 3.74
C THR A 29 -13.30 7.02 3.38
N ARG A 30 -13.71 8.17 2.82
CA ARG A 30 -15.11 8.45 2.48
C ARG A 30 -15.52 7.94 1.10
N PHE A 31 -14.67 8.09 0.09
CA PHE A 31 -15.00 7.66 -1.28
C PHE A 31 -14.85 6.17 -1.53
N GLY A 32 -14.02 5.47 -0.73
CA GLY A 32 -13.94 4.01 -0.77
C GLY A 32 -15.09 3.29 -0.04
N SER A 33 -16.04 4.03 0.55
CA SER A 33 -17.12 3.45 1.34
C SER A 33 -18.35 3.13 0.49
N ILE A 34 -18.93 1.95 0.71
CA ILE A 34 -20.23 1.54 0.15
C ILE A 34 -21.35 2.54 0.45
N ALA A 35 -21.20 3.32 1.53
CA ALA A 35 -22.15 4.37 1.91
C ALA A 35 -22.17 5.54 0.91
N PHE A 36 -21.02 5.95 0.36
CA PHE A 36 -20.95 7.04 -0.62
C PHE A 36 -21.63 6.65 -1.93
N LEU A 37 -21.37 5.43 -2.41
CA LEU A 37 -22.05 4.87 -3.57
C LEU A 37 -23.57 4.82 -3.38
N SER A 38 -24.02 4.37 -2.20
CA SER A 38 -25.44 4.25 -1.88
C SER A 38 -26.16 5.60 -1.90
N ILE A 39 -25.54 6.65 -1.36
CA ILE A 39 -26.08 8.02 -1.38
C ILE A 39 -26.22 8.53 -2.82
N ASN A 40 -25.20 8.33 -3.65
CA ASN A 40 -25.22 8.76 -5.06
C ASN A 40 -26.32 8.05 -5.85
N VAL A 41 -26.46 6.73 -5.68
CA VAL A 41 -27.52 5.95 -6.34
C VAL A 41 -28.91 6.43 -5.90
N LEU A 42 -29.13 6.66 -4.60
CA LEU A 42 -30.40 7.19 -4.10
C LEU A 42 -30.69 8.59 -4.63
N TRP A 43 -29.67 9.45 -4.72
CA TRP A 43 -29.78 10.78 -5.30
C TRP A 43 -30.19 10.73 -6.78
N PHE A 44 -29.58 9.85 -7.58
CA PHE A 44 -29.98 9.66 -8.98
C PHE A 44 -31.41 9.17 -9.12
N ILE A 45 -31.82 8.19 -8.31
CA ILE A 45 -33.20 7.68 -8.33
C ILE A 45 -34.17 8.81 -7.96
N ALA A 46 -33.88 9.59 -6.92
CA ALA A 46 -34.71 10.73 -6.52
C ALA A 46 -34.80 11.78 -7.63
N TRP A 47 -33.68 12.12 -8.28
CA TRP A 47 -33.66 13.09 -9.38
C TRP A 47 -34.50 12.64 -10.57
N ILE A 48 -34.40 11.36 -10.95
CA ILE A 48 -35.20 10.78 -12.04
C ILE A 48 -36.68 10.81 -11.68
N ILE A 49 -37.06 10.46 -10.44
CA ILE A 49 -38.47 10.48 -10.01
C ILE A 49 -39.05 11.91 -10.03
N ILE A 50 -38.27 12.91 -9.63
CA ILE A 50 -38.71 14.32 -9.62
C ILE A 50 -38.85 14.89 -11.04
N ASN A 51 -37.93 14.52 -11.95
CA ASN A 51 -37.93 15.03 -13.33
C ASN A 51 -38.75 14.18 -14.31
N THR A 52 -39.14 12.96 -13.93
CA THR A 52 -40.19 12.22 -14.60
C THR A 52 -41.51 12.83 -14.16
N ASN A 53 -42.43 13.07 -15.10
CA ASN A 53 -43.69 13.81 -14.94
C ASN A 53 -44.72 13.17 -13.95
N LEU A 54 -44.26 12.41 -12.95
CA LEU A 54 -45.01 11.84 -11.82
C LEU A 54 -45.49 12.92 -10.83
N LEU A 55 -44.86 14.10 -10.82
CA LEU A 55 -45.26 15.25 -10.02
C LEU A 55 -45.73 16.39 -10.94
N PRO A 56 -46.75 17.19 -10.58
CA PRO A 56 -47.24 18.32 -11.36
C PRO A 56 -46.31 19.55 -11.25
N ILE A 57 -45.02 19.35 -11.51
CA ILE A 57 -43.96 20.35 -11.45
C ILE A 57 -43.33 20.41 -12.85
N GLU A 58 -43.02 21.61 -13.36
CA GLU A 58 -42.31 21.73 -14.63
C GLU A 58 -40.99 20.94 -14.59
N PRO A 59 -40.73 20.05 -15.56
CA PRO A 59 -39.49 19.29 -15.61
C PRO A 59 -38.30 20.23 -15.76
N PHE A 60 -37.46 20.31 -14.72
CA PHE A 60 -36.27 21.16 -14.72
C PHE A 60 -35.16 20.60 -15.61
N ASP A 61 -35.07 19.26 -15.71
CA ASP A 61 -34.13 18.55 -16.58
C ASP A 61 -34.90 17.54 -17.45
N PRO A 62 -35.49 17.98 -18.58
CA PRO A 62 -36.21 17.10 -19.49
C PRO A 62 -35.30 16.00 -20.04
N TYR A 63 -35.88 14.83 -20.36
CA TYR A 63 -35.16 13.78 -21.08
C TYR A 63 -34.52 14.38 -22.34
N PRO A 64 -33.18 14.33 -22.51
CA PRO A 64 -32.23 13.30 -22.06
C PRO A 64 -31.40 13.59 -20.78
N PHE A 65 -31.88 14.41 -19.83
CA PHE A 65 -31.18 14.73 -18.56
C PHE A 65 -29.78 15.35 -18.75
N GLY A 66 -29.71 16.46 -19.47
CA GLY A 66 -28.43 17.11 -19.80
C GLY A 66 -27.69 17.66 -18.58
N LEU A 67 -28.43 18.21 -17.60
CA LEU A 67 -27.83 18.80 -16.40
C LEU A 67 -27.28 17.73 -15.46
N LEU A 68 -28.04 16.64 -15.24
CA LEU A 68 -27.56 15.50 -14.47
C LEU A 68 -26.28 14.93 -15.10
N THR A 69 -26.28 14.68 -16.40
CA THR A 69 -25.12 14.10 -17.10
C THR A 69 -23.88 14.98 -16.96
N MET A 70 -24.03 16.30 -17.08
CA MET A 70 -22.94 17.26 -16.88
C MET A 70 -22.38 17.17 -15.45
N ILE A 71 -23.22 17.24 -14.43
CA ILE A 71 -22.80 17.20 -13.02
C ILE A 71 -22.09 15.88 -12.71
N VAL A 72 -22.65 14.74 -13.16
CA VAL A 72 -22.06 13.41 -12.95
C VAL A 72 -20.70 13.28 -13.63
N SER A 73 -20.55 13.77 -14.86
CA SER A 73 -19.27 13.72 -15.55
C SER A 73 -18.18 14.50 -14.80
N LEU A 74 -18.53 15.67 -14.25
CA LEU A 74 -17.60 16.48 -13.46
C LEU A 74 -17.25 15.78 -12.13
N GLU A 75 -18.24 15.22 -11.45
CA GLU A 75 -18.05 14.45 -10.23
C GLU A 75 -17.12 13.25 -10.48
N ALA A 76 -17.32 12.50 -11.56
CA ALA A 76 -16.50 11.35 -11.94
C ALA A 76 -15.03 11.73 -12.20
N ILE A 77 -14.78 12.88 -12.84
CA ILE A 77 -13.41 13.41 -13.04
C ILE A 77 -12.74 13.72 -11.69
N ILE A 78 -13.45 14.41 -10.79
CA ILE A 78 -12.93 14.75 -9.46
C ILE A 78 -12.61 13.48 -8.67
N LEU A 79 -13.52 12.50 -8.67
CA LEU A 79 -13.32 11.20 -8.03
C LEU A 79 -12.11 10.47 -8.59
N SER A 80 -11.96 10.45 -9.92
CA SER A 80 -10.82 9.79 -10.58
C SER A 80 -9.48 10.41 -10.19
N ILE A 81 -9.40 11.74 -10.11
CA ILE A 81 -8.18 12.46 -9.67
C ILE A 81 -7.87 12.13 -8.21
N VAL A 82 -8.87 12.14 -7.33
CA VAL A 82 -8.69 11.79 -5.92
C VAL A 82 -8.21 10.35 -5.75
N VAL A 83 -8.80 9.42 -6.51
CA VAL A 83 -8.37 8.01 -6.53
C VAL A 83 -6.93 7.91 -7.01
N LEU A 84 -6.56 8.60 -8.09
CA LEU A 84 -5.19 8.58 -8.62
C LEU A 84 -4.17 9.13 -7.61
N ILE A 85 -4.50 10.22 -6.92
CA ILE A 85 -3.66 10.78 -5.84
C ILE A 85 -3.51 9.77 -4.71
N SER A 86 -4.60 9.11 -4.30
CA SER A 86 -4.56 8.08 -3.26
C SER A 86 -3.71 6.88 -3.69
N GLN A 87 -3.84 6.43 -4.94
CA GLN A 87 -3.06 5.33 -5.51
C GLN A 87 -1.58 5.68 -5.59
N ASN A 88 -1.23 6.87 -6.09
CA ASN A 88 0.16 7.33 -6.16
C ASN A 88 0.81 7.37 -4.77
N ARG A 89 0.06 7.85 -3.76
CA ARG A 89 0.52 7.85 -2.36
C ARG A 89 0.71 6.43 -1.82
N ALA A 90 -0.23 5.53 -2.09
CA ALA A 90 -0.14 4.14 -1.64
C ALA A 90 1.05 3.42 -2.30
N SER A 91 1.32 3.68 -3.59
CA SER A 91 2.49 3.16 -4.31
C SER A 91 3.79 3.61 -3.66
N HIS A 92 3.97 4.91 -3.43
CA HIS A 92 5.19 5.42 -2.80
C HIS A 92 5.41 4.84 -1.39
N ILE A 93 4.36 4.60 -0.61
CA ILE A 93 4.49 3.95 0.70
C ILE A 93 4.88 2.48 0.53
N ALA A 94 4.34 1.79 -0.47
CA ALA A 94 4.71 0.42 -0.78
C ALA A 94 6.18 0.30 -1.19
N ASP A 95 6.67 1.20 -2.06
CA ASP A 95 8.06 1.21 -2.52
C ASP A 95 9.04 1.39 -1.36
N VAL A 96 8.79 2.38 -0.47
CA VAL A 96 9.63 2.61 0.73
C VAL A 96 9.59 1.40 1.67
N ARG A 97 8.43 0.77 1.81
CA ARG A 97 8.30 -0.43 2.65
C ARG A 97 9.07 -1.60 2.06
N GLU A 98 9.02 -1.79 0.75
CA GLU A 98 9.76 -2.84 0.05
C GLU A 98 11.28 -2.66 0.22
N GLU A 99 11.80 -1.44 0.04
CA GLU A 99 13.21 -1.13 0.28
C GLU A 99 13.63 -1.44 1.73
N MET A 100 12.81 -1.06 2.70
CA MET A 100 13.06 -1.32 4.11
C MET A 100 13.02 -2.82 4.43
N ASP A 101 12.02 -3.54 3.94
CA ASP A 101 11.85 -4.98 4.16
C ASP A 101 13.06 -5.74 3.56
N LEU A 102 13.52 -5.37 2.35
CA LEU A 102 14.74 -5.91 1.75
C LEU A 102 15.99 -5.68 2.60
N GLN A 103 16.17 -4.48 3.16
CA GLN A 103 17.31 -4.18 4.02
C GLN A 103 17.26 -4.97 5.34
N LEU A 104 16.08 -5.08 5.95
CA LEU A 104 15.87 -5.87 7.16
C LEU A 104 16.15 -7.35 6.92
N ASP A 105 15.74 -7.89 5.77
CA ASP A 105 16.03 -9.28 5.40
C ASP A 105 17.54 -9.52 5.29
N VAL A 106 18.28 -8.65 4.59
CA VAL A 106 19.74 -8.75 4.47
C VAL A 106 20.45 -8.66 5.82
N ILE A 107 19.98 -7.81 6.73
CA ILE A 107 20.55 -7.69 8.07
C ILE A 107 20.25 -8.95 8.89
N THR A 108 18.99 -9.39 8.88
CA THR A 108 18.52 -10.58 9.61
C THR A 108 19.30 -11.81 9.16
N GLU A 109 19.55 -11.94 7.87
CA GLU A 109 20.30 -13.05 7.31
C GLU A 109 21.77 -13.06 7.77
N LYS A 110 22.41 -11.89 7.83
CA LYS A 110 23.76 -11.74 8.41
C LYS A 110 23.78 -12.09 9.90
N GLU A 111 22.77 -11.67 10.66
CA GLU A 111 22.65 -12.00 12.08
C GLU A 111 22.43 -13.50 12.29
N ILE A 112 21.56 -14.14 11.51
CA ILE A 112 21.33 -15.59 11.55
C ILE A 112 22.63 -16.33 11.20
N THR A 113 23.32 -15.92 10.13
CA THR A 113 24.62 -16.50 9.76
C THR A 113 25.63 -16.35 10.89
N LYS A 114 25.66 -15.19 11.55
CA LYS A 114 26.55 -14.96 12.68
C LYS A 114 26.22 -15.86 13.87
N ILE A 115 24.94 -16.06 14.16
CA ILE A 115 24.49 -16.97 15.21
C ILE A 115 24.89 -18.40 14.86
N MET A 116 24.70 -18.84 13.61
CA MET A 116 25.14 -20.18 13.16
C MET A 116 26.65 -20.35 13.35
N GLU A 117 27.47 -19.38 12.97
CA GLU A 117 28.91 -19.41 13.20
C GLU A 117 29.26 -19.58 14.69
N LEU A 118 28.56 -18.86 15.57
CA LEU A 118 28.78 -18.96 17.02
C LEU A 118 28.35 -20.32 17.56
N VAL A 119 27.22 -20.86 17.09
CA VAL A 119 26.75 -22.21 17.48
C VAL A 119 27.72 -23.29 17.01
N VAL A 120 28.26 -23.19 15.79
CA VAL A 120 29.29 -24.12 15.29
C VAL A 120 30.54 -24.07 16.15
N LYS A 121 31.02 -22.87 16.50
CA LYS A 121 32.17 -22.72 17.41
C LYS A 121 31.92 -23.36 18.78
N LEU A 122 30.70 -23.28 19.31
CA LEU A 122 30.33 -23.95 20.56
C LEU A 122 30.27 -25.48 20.41
N ALA A 123 29.75 -25.98 19.29
CA ALA A 123 29.67 -27.40 19.00
C ALA A 123 31.07 -28.04 18.82
N GLU A 124 32.01 -27.31 18.20
CA GLU A 124 33.42 -27.70 18.10
C GLU A 124 34.06 -27.88 19.48
N LEU A 125 33.77 -27.00 20.45
CA LEU A 125 34.24 -27.15 21.84
C LEU A 125 33.70 -28.42 22.51
N GLN A 126 32.51 -28.86 22.14
CA GLN A 126 31.89 -30.10 22.63
C GLN A 126 32.34 -31.34 21.84
N LYS A 127 33.28 -31.20 20.89
CA LYS A 127 33.75 -32.26 19.97
C LYS A 127 32.63 -32.87 19.13
N ILE A 128 31.59 -32.10 18.84
CA ILE A 128 30.51 -32.51 17.93
C ILE A 128 31.00 -32.27 16.50
N ASP A 129 30.98 -33.30 15.66
CA ASP A 129 31.37 -33.18 14.25
C ASP A 129 30.31 -32.41 13.46
N CYS A 130 30.58 -31.13 13.22
CA CYS A 130 29.76 -30.27 12.37
C CYS A 130 30.26 -30.24 10.91
N GLN A 131 31.42 -30.84 10.61
CA GLN A 131 32.03 -30.78 9.27
C GLN A 131 31.42 -31.78 8.29
N SER A 132 30.80 -32.84 8.80
CA SER A 132 30.06 -33.80 7.98
C SER A 132 28.71 -33.26 7.47
N ASP A 133 28.20 -32.15 8.04
CA ASP A 133 26.94 -31.54 7.63
C ASP A 133 27.12 -30.61 6.42
N LYS A 134 26.81 -31.14 5.24
CA LYS A 134 26.86 -30.39 3.97
C LYS A 134 25.86 -29.23 3.92
N VAL A 135 24.71 -29.36 4.58
CA VAL A 135 23.67 -28.31 4.58
C VAL A 135 24.17 -27.12 5.39
N LEU A 136 24.74 -27.37 6.57
CA LEU A 136 25.33 -26.34 7.40
C LEU A 136 26.49 -25.60 6.71
N ALA A 137 27.37 -26.35 6.04
CA ALA A 137 28.46 -25.77 5.26
C ALA A 137 27.98 -24.90 4.08
N GLU A 138 26.81 -25.19 3.53
CA GLU A 138 26.18 -24.37 2.51
C GLU A 138 25.51 -23.12 3.10
N MET A 139 24.82 -23.25 4.24
CA MET A 139 24.15 -22.13 4.94
C MET A 139 25.13 -21.11 5.55
N LEU A 140 26.35 -21.52 5.90
CA LEU A 140 27.38 -20.60 6.40
C LEU A 140 28.04 -19.76 5.30
N LYS A 141 27.76 -20.04 4.02
CA LYS A 141 28.27 -19.21 2.93
C LYS A 141 27.53 -17.87 2.97
N PRO A 142 28.23 -16.73 3.06
CA PRO A 142 27.59 -15.43 3.06
C PRO A 142 26.78 -15.27 1.77
N ILE A 143 25.51 -14.84 1.88
CA ILE A 143 24.74 -14.46 0.70
C ILE A 143 25.40 -13.22 0.10
N ASP A 144 25.82 -13.38 -1.16
CA ASP A 144 26.46 -12.33 -1.93
C ASP A 144 25.36 -11.43 -2.52
N VAL A 145 25.15 -10.27 -1.90
CA VAL A 145 24.20 -9.24 -2.36
C VAL A 145 24.48 -8.84 -3.83
N HIS A 146 25.74 -8.85 -4.28
CA HIS A 146 26.09 -8.53 -5.67
C HIS A 146 25.71 -9.66 -6.63
N LYS A 147 25.46 -10.87 -6.13
CA LYS A 147 24.92 -11.98 -6.93
C LYS A 147 23.41 -11.80 -7.15
N ILE A 148 22.69 -11.24 -6.18
CA ILE A 148 21.28 -10.90 -6.30
C ILE A 148 21.10 -9.76 -7.30
N GLU A 149 21.89 -8.69 -7.18
CA GLU A 149 21.87 -7.55 -8.11
C GLU A 149 22.11 -7.98 -9.56
N ARG A 150 23.14 -8.80 -9.81
CA ARG A 150 23.43 -9.34 -11.15
C ARG A 150 22.32 -10.25 -11.71
N VAL A 151 21.59 -10.96 -10.85
CA VAL A 151 20.45 -11.80 -11.28
C VAL A 151 19.26 -10.92 -11.66
N LEU A 152 19.00 -9.85 -10.90
CA LEU A 152 17.95 -8.88 -11.18
C LEU A 152 18.24 -8.10 -12.48
N GLU A 153 19.48 -7.61 -12.68
CA GLU A 153 19.89 -6.94 -13.92
C GLU A 153 19.67 -7.83 -15.15
N LYS A 154 19.98 -9.12 -15.04
CA LYS A 154 19.84 -10.09 -16.13
C LYS A 154 18.39 -10.48 -16.44
N GLN A 155 17.47 -10.27 -15.50
CA GLN A 155 16.03 -10.49 -15.70
C GLN A 155 15.34 -9.23 -16.25
N LEU A 156 15.92 -8.06 -16.04
CA LEU A 156 15.43 -6.78 -16.55
C LEU A 156 16.00 -6.41 -17.94
N SER A 157 17.05 -7.12 -18.40
CA SER A 157 17.63 -7.05 -19.76
C SER A 157 17.00 -8.06 -20.72
#